data_AF-A0AAV6AD37-F1
#
_entry.id   AF-A0AAV6AD37-F1
#
_cell.length_a   1.000
_cell.length_b   1.000
_cell.length_c   1.000
_cell.angle_alpha   90.00
_cell.angle_beta   90.00
_cell.angle_gamma   90.00
#
_symmetry.space_group_name_H-M   'P 1'
#
loop_
_entity.id
_entity.type
_entity.pdbx_description
1 polymer ?
#
loop_
_entity_poly.entity_id
_entity_poly.type
_entity_poly.pdbx_seq_one_letter_code
_entity_poly.pdbx_strand_id
1 'polypeptide(L)'
;VLAGVLTLLYEDQALPYYGGALREAFPYAINDFMYWELMCHVAHAGYRVFDFGRSREGTGPYNFKRHWGFEPQPLPYQYLLLNGATIPNVSPANPKMRLAVEAWKRAPFALTRRLGPALTRYLP
;
A
#
# COMPACT_ATOMS: atom_id res chain seq x y z
N VAL A 1 -8.63 -18.94 -9.14
CA VAL A 1 -8.26 -18.22 -7.89
C VAL A 1 -8.83 -16.81 -7.99
N LEU A 2 -9.69 -16.39 -7.06
CA LEU A 2 -10.35 -15.06 -7.11
C LEU A 2 -9.60 -13.99 -6.31
N ALA A 3 -8.92 -14.39 -5.24
CA ALA A 3 -8.05 -13.55 -4.43
C ALA A 3 -6.91 -14.39 -3.85
N GLY A 4 -5.85 -13.72 -3.45
CA GLY A 4 -4.72 -14.33 -2.77
C GLY A 4 -3.94 -13.30 -1.98
N VAL A 5 -3.33 -13.78 -0.89
CA VAL A 5 -2.45 -12.98 -0.03
C VAL A 5 -1.22 -13.81 0.30
N LEU A 6 -0.05 -13.20 0.11
CA LEU A 6 1.22 -13.68 0.61
C LEU A 6 1.44 -13.06 1.98
N THR A 7 1.52 -13.91 2.99
CA THR A 7 1.70 -13.53 4.39
C THR A 7 3.09 -13.97 4.86
N LEU A 8 3.81 -13.05 5.48
CA LEU A 8 5.06 -13.34 6.17
C LEU A 8 4.75 -13.64 7.62
N LEU A 9 5.29 -14.74 8.13
CA LEU A 9 5.14 -15.16 9.52
C LEU A 9 6.51 -14.99 10.20
N TYR A 10 6.54 -14.24 11.30
CA TYR A 10 7.76 -14.00 12.05
C TYR A 10 7.44 -13.88 13.54
N GLU A 11 8.11 -14.70 14.36
CA GLU A 11 7.81 -14.83 15.79
C GLU A 11 6.31 -15.08 16.03
N ASP A 12 5.66 -14.15 16.73
CA ASP A 12 4.24 -14.18 17.11
C ASP A 12 3.33 -13.41 16.13
N GLN A 13 3.88 -13.01 14.97
CA GLN A 13 3.23 -12.03 14.10
C GLN A 13 2.93 -12.59 12.71
N ALA A 14 1.74 -12.27 12.22
CA ALA A 14 1.33 -12.49 10.85
C ALA A 14 1.21 -11.16 10.10
N LEU A 15 1.99 -11.03 9.02
CA LEU A 15 2.10 -9.82 8.21
C LEU A 15 1.64 -10.12 6.76
N PRO A 16 0.35 -9.93 6.43
CA PRO A 16 -0.12 -9.96 5.04
C PRO A 16 0.57 -8.89 4.20
N TYR A 17 1.56 -9.29 3.41
CA TYR A 17 2.49 -8.36 2.78
C TYR A 17 2.09 -8.02 1.33
N TYR A 18 1.67 -9.02 0.55
CA TYR A 18 1.17 -8.82 -0.82
C TYR A 18 -0.22 -9.43 -0.97
N GLY A 19 -1.22 -8.60 -1.22
CA GLY A 19 -2.61 -9.03 -1.45
C GLY A 19 -3.14 -8.58 -2.79
N GLY A 20 -3.97 -9.40 -3.41
CA GLY A 20 -4.63 -9.08 -4.67
C GLY A 20 -5.91 -9.87 -4.87
N ALA A 21 -6.85 -9.29 -5.60
CA ALA A 21 -8.12 -9.91 -5.94
C ALA A 21 -8.60 -9.46 -7.32
N LEU A 22 -9.35 -10.33 -8.00
CA LEU A 22 -9.99 -10.02 -9.27
C LEU A 22 -11.12 -9.02 -9.04
N ARG A 23 -11.22 -8.00 -9.89
CA ARG A 23 -12.22 -6.93 -9.76
C ARG A 23 -13.65 -7.45 -9.85
N GLU A 24 -13.88 -8.49 -10.64
CA GLU A 24 -15.17 -9.18 -10.77
C GLU A 24 -15.65 -9.81 -9.46
N ALA A 25 -14.74 -10.08 -8.51
CA ALA A 25 -15.06 -10.67 -7.21
C ALA A 25 -15.35 -9.63 -6.12
N PHE A 26 -15.18 -8.33 -6.39
CA PHE A 26 -15.40 -7.26 -5.40
C PHE A 26 -16.86 -7.15 -4.91
N PRO A 27 -17.91 -7.37 -5.73
CA PRO A 27 -19.30 -7.38 -5.25
C PRO A 27 -19.57 -8.42 -4.14
N TYR A 28 -18.71 -9.43 -4.02
CA TYR A 28 -18.81 -10.50 -3.02
C TYR A 28 -17.92 -10.28 -1.80
N ALA A 29 -17.39 -9.07 -1.61
CA ALA A 29 -16.50 -8.73 -0.49
C ALA A 29 -15.30 -9.69 -0.35
N ILE A 30 -14.73 -10.11 -1.49
CA ILE A 30 -13.70 -11.17 -1.52
C ILE A 30 -12.45 -10.84 -0.69
N ASN A 31 -12.08 -9.55 -0.60
CA ASN A 31 -10.93 -9.14 0.20
C ASN A 31 -11.23 -9.29 1.70
N ASP A 32 -12.42 -8.90 2.13
CA ASP A 32 -12.86 -9.05 3.52
C ASP A 32 -12.88 -10.52 3.92
N PHE A 33 -13.46 -11.37 3.07
CA PHE A 33 -13.46 -12.82 3.29
C PHE A 33 -12.03 -13.39 3.36
N MET A 34 -11.16 -13.03 2.42
CA MET A 34 -9.78 -13.49 2.38
C MET A 34 -9.01 -13.11 3.66
N TYR A 35 -9.13 -11.86 4.12
CA TYR A 35 -8.44 -11.42 5.33
C TYR A 35 -9.06 -12.02 6.60
N TRP A 36 -10.38 -12.20 6.65
CA TRP A 36 -11.05 -12.90 7.73
C TRP A 36 -10.53 -14.33 7.91
N GLU A 37 -10.53 -15.11 6.82
CA GLU A 37 -10.01 -16.48 6.81
C GLU A 37 -8.54 -16.51 7.23
N LEU A 38 -7.72 -15.56 6.73
CA LEU A 38 -6.32 -15.47 7.13
C LEU A 38 -6.18 -15.19 8.64
N MET A 39 -6.96 -14.26 9.20
CA MET A 39 -6.94 -13.96 10.63
C MET A 39 -7.34 -15.18 11.47
N CYS A 40 -8.40 -15.89 11.09
CA CYS A 40 -8.80 -17.15 11.73
C CYS A 40 -7.70 -18.21 11.63
N HIS A 41 -7.11 -18.38 10.46
CA HIS A 41 -6.05 -19.36 10.23
C HIS A 41 -4.83 -19.11 11.12
N VAL A 42 -4.33 -17.87 11.18
CA VAL A 42 -3.14 -17.56 11.99
C VAL A 42 -3.46 -17.57 13.48
N ALA A 43 -4.67 -17.19 13.89
CA ALA A 43 -5.10 -17.32 15.29
C ALA A 43 -5.14 -18.79 15.73
N HIS A 44 -5.70 -19.69 14.91
CA HIS A 44 -5.68 -21.14 15.18
C HIS A 44 -4.27 -21.72 15.20
N ALA A 45 -3.35 -21.16 14.41
CA ALA A 45 -1.94 -21.54 14.41
C ALA A 45 -1.14 -20.96 15.59
N GLY A 46 -1.77 -20.16 16.46
CA GLY A 46 -1.17 -19.64 17.69
C GLY A 46 -0.49 -18.27 17.57
N TYR A 47 -0.58 -17.60 16.42
CA TYR A 47 -0.10 -16.22 16.27
C TYR A 47 -1.08 -15.26 16.96
N ARG A 48 -0.54 -14.33 17.75
CA ARG A 48 -1.31 -13.42 18.60
C ARG A 48 -1.34 -12.00 18.05
N VAL A 49 -0.44 -11.67 17.12
CA VAL A 49 -0.37 -10.36 16.47
C VAL A 49 -0.68 -10.48 14.99
N PHE A 50 -1.65 -9.70 14.54
CA PHE A 50 -1.93 -9.50 13.12
C PHE A 50 -1.55 -8.08 12.75
N ASP A 51 -0.65 -7.90 11.80
CA ASP A 51 -0.22 -6.57 11.36
C ASP A 51 -0.53 -6.39 9.88
N PHE A 52 -1.48 -5.51 9.56
CA PHE A 52 -1.77 -5.15 8.16
C PHE A 52 -0.63 -4.36 7.48
N GLY A 53 0.41 -4.00 8.21
CA GLY A 53 1.53 -3.21 7.77
C GLY A 53 1.18 -1.73 7.56
N ARG A 54 2.15 -0.98 7.02
CA ARG A 54 2.00 0.46 6.82
C ARG A 54 0.91 0.83 5.80
N SER A 55 0.25 1.95 6.04
CA SER A 55 -0.60 2.63 5.06
C SER A 55 -0.54 4.14 5.30
N ARG A 56 -0.75 4.93 4.25
CA ARG A 56 -0.84 6.39 4.38
C ARG A 56 -2.18 6.78 4.97
N GLU A 57 -2.17 7.67 5.95
CA GLU A 57 -3.39 8.22 6.55
C GLU A 57 -4.32 8.83 5.49
N GLY A 58 -5.63 8.64 5.68
CA GLY A 58 -6.66 9.16 4.77
C GLY A 58 -6.79 8.41 3.44
N THR A 59 -6.08 7.30 3.24
CA THR A 59 -6.21 6.47 2.03
C THR A 59 -7.19 5.31 2.20
N GLY A 60 -7.65 4.73 1.09
CA GLY A 60 -8.51 3.54 1.10
C GLY A 60 -7.95 2.38 1.94
N PRO A 61 -6.67 1.98 1.78
CA PRO A 61 -6.04 0.96 2.62
C PRO A 61 -6.00 1.32 4.10
N TYR A 62 -5.83 2.60 4.46
CA TYR A 62 -5.87 3.04 5.86
C TYR A 62 -7.27 2.86 6.45
N ASN A 63 -8.29 3.31 5.74
CA ASN A 63 -9.68 3.18 6.18
C ASN A 63 -10.11 1.70 6.26
N PHE A 64 -9.72 0.87 5.29
CA PHE A 64 -9.97 -0.57 5.30
C PHE A 64 -9.48 -1.23 6.59
N LYS A 65 -8.21 -1.00 6.96
CA LYS A 65 -7.61 -1.56 8.18
C LYS A 65 -8.31 -1.08 9.45
N ARG A 66 -8.67 0.21 9.51
CA ARG A 66 -9.43 0.79 10.62
C ARG A 66 -10.82 0.17 10.79
N HIS A 67 -11.52 -0.13 9.69
CA HIS A 67 -12.84 -0.76 9.76
C HIS A 67 -12.80 -2.18 10.34
N TRP A 68 -11.65 -2.86 10.26
CA TRP A 68 -11.41 -4.14 10.93
C TRP A 68 -11.13 -4.01 12.43
N GLY A 69 -11.13 -2.80 13.00
CA GLY A 69 -10.90 -2.55 14.42
C GLY A 69 -9.43 -2.34 14.80
N PHE A 70 -8.52 -2.26 13.83
CA PHE A 70 -7.09 -2.00 14.10
C PHE A 70 -6.87 -0.54 14.47
N GLU A 71 -6.16 -0.33 15.59
CA GLU A 71 -5.71 0.98 16.02
C GLU A 71 -4.42 1.37 15.26
N PRO A 72 -4.42 2.48 14.48
CA PRO A 72 -3.23 2.88 13.74
C PRO A 72 -2.11 3.31 14.68
N GLN A 73 -0.90 2.80 14.43
CA GLN A 73 0.31 3.27 15.09
C GLN A 73 1.08 4.23 14.17
N PRO A 74 1.33 5.49 14.59
CA PRO A 74 2.15 6.42 13.83
C PRO A 74 3.57 5.89 13.65
N LEU A 75 4.05 5.82 12.40
CA LEU A 75 5.42 5.44 12.11
C LEU A 75 6.31 6.69 12.05
N PRO A 76 7.35 6.80 12.90
CA PRO A 76 8.23 7.97 12.91
C PRO A 76 9.17 7.93 11.70
N TYR A 77 8.85 8.72 10.67
CA TYR A 77 9.74 8.94 9.54
C TYR A 77 10.65 10.14 9.80
N GLN A 78 11.94 9.98 9.51
CA GLN A 78 12.93 11.06 9.59
C GLN A 78 13.22 11.61 8.20
N TYR A 79 13.30 12.93 8.09
CA TYR A 79 13.61 13.64 6.85
C TYR A 79 14.80 14.56 7.09
N LEU A 80 15.84 14.43 6.26
CA LEU A 80 16.93 15.40 6.21
C LEU A 80 16.55 16.52 5.23
N LEU A 81 16.16 17.67 5.76
CA LEU A 81 15.75 18.84 4.98
C LEU A 81 16.95 19.78 4.82
N LEU A 82 17.38 20.02 3.59
CA LEU A 82 18.43 20.99 3.29
C LEU A 82 17.79 22.39 3.12
N ASN A 83 18.41 23.42 3.72
CA ASN A 83 18.09 24.84 3.48
C ASN A 83 16.60 25.23 3.56
N GLY A 84 15.93 24.91 4.67
CA GLY A 84 14.53 25.33 4.88
C GLY A 84 13.53 24.67 3.93
N ALA A 85 13.93 23.60 3.24
CA ALA A 85 13.03 22.82 2.41
C ALA A 85 11.88 22.24 3.24
N THR A 86 10.67 22.24 2.68
CA THR A 86 9.51 21.58 3.29
C THR A 86 9.52 20.09 3.00
N ILE A 87 8.82 19.31 3.81
CA ILE A 87 8.69 17.86 3.60
C ILE A 87 8.10 17.62 2.20
N PRO A 88 8.81 16.90 1.31
CA PRO A 88 8.35 16.70 -0.06
C PRO A 88 7.11 15.79 -0.07
N ASN A 89 6.02 16.28 -0.64
CA ASN A 89 4.84 15.46 -0.88
C ASN A 89 4.99 14.70 -2.21
N VAL A 90 5.65 13.55 -2.17
CA VAL A 90 5.78 12.61 -3.30
C VAL A 90 4.59 11.66 -3.43
N SER A 91 3.46 11.97 -2.79
CA SER A 91 2.28 11.11 -2.90
C SER A 91 1.71 11.16 -4.32
N PRO A 92 1.31 10.02 -4.92
CA PRO A 92 0.52 10.02 -6.15
C PRO A 92 -0.79 10.81 -6.03
N ALA A 93 -1.29 11.01 -4.79
CA ALA A 93 -2.45 11.84 -4.50
C ALA A 93 -2.16 13.35 -4.47
N ASN A 94 -0.89 13.77 -4.64
CA ASN A 94 -0.52 15.19 -4.67
C ASN A 94 -1.14 15.87 -5.91
N PRO A 95 -2.04 16.86 -5.73
CA PRO A 95 -2.67 17.55 -6.86
C PRO A 95 -1.66 18.22 -7.80
N LYS A 96 -0.51 18.66 -7.28
CA LYS A 96 0.56 19.30 -8.06
C LYS A 96 1.18 18.33 -9.08
N MET A 97 1.14 17.02 -8.81
CA MET A 97 1.69 16.00 -9.69
C MET A 97 0.67 15.46 -10.70
N ARG A 98 -0.62 15.76 -10.53
CA ARG A 98 -1.70 15.19 -11.35
C ARG A 98 -1.52 15.45 -12.85
N LEU A 99 -1.18 16.68 -13.22
CA LEU A 99 -0.95 17.05 -14.63
C LEU A 99 0.28 16.33 -15.22
N ALA A 100 1.37 16.26 -14.44
CA ALA A 100 2.57 15.55 -14.88
C ALA A 100 2.31 14.06 -15.09
N VAL A 101 1.56 13.42 -14.19
CA VAL A 101 1.16 12.01 -14.31
C VAL A 101 0.28 11.78 -15.53
N GLU A 102 -0.73 12.62 -15.78
CA GLU A 102 -1.61 12.47 -16.94
C GLU A 102 -0.88 12.71 -18.26
N ALA A 103 0.03 13.68 -18.31
CA ALA A 103 0.90 13.89 -19.47
C ALA A 103 1.81 12.67 -19.71
N TRP A 104 2.38 12.10 -18.65
CA TRP A 104 3.25 10.93 -18.72
C TRP A 104 2.51 9.67 -19.21
N LYS A 105 1.28 9.44 -18.76
CA LYS A 105 0.43 8.31 -19.22
C LYS A 105 0.13 8.37 -20.72
N ARG A 106 0.09 9.57 -21.31
CA ARG A 106 -0.18 9.81 -22.74
C ARG A 106 1.10 9.92 -23.58
N ALA A 107 2.27 9.90 -22.95
CA ALA A 107 3.54 10.04 -23.64
C ALA A 107 3.82 8.81 -24.54
N PRO A 108 4.41 9.00 -25.74
CA PRO A 108 4.80 7.88 -26.59
C PRO A 108 5.80 6.96 -25.89
N PHE A 109 5.69 5.65 -26.14
CA PHE A 109 6.55 4.63 -25.52
C PHE A 109 8.06 4.91 -25.68
N ALA A 110 8.48 5.44 -26.82
CA ALA A 110 9.88 5.79 -27.05
C ALA A 110 10.39 6.87 -26.07
N LEU A 111 9.53 7.83 -25.71
CA LEU A 111 9.86 8.91 -24.78
C LEU A 111 9.93 8.38 -23.35
N THR A 112 8.93 7.59 -22.93
CA THR A 112 8.90 7.00 -21.59
C THR A 112 10.05 6.03 -21.37
N ARG A 113 10.48 5.29 -22.39
CA ARG A 113 11.65 4.39 -22.33
C ARG A 113 12.98 5.15 -22.16
N ARG A 114 13.12 6.33 -22.78
CA ARG A 114 14.35 7.15 -22.68
C ARG A 114 14.42 7.95 -21.38
N LEU A 115 13.32 8.61 -21.00
CA LEU A 115 13.27 9.50 -19.85
C LEU A 115 12.90 8.79 -18.54
N GLY A 116 12.25 7.64 -18.63
CA GLY A 116 11.79 6.87 -17.47
C GLY A 116 12.89 6.60 -16.44
N PRO A 117 14.04 6.01 -16.82
CA PRO A 117 15.10 5.70 -15.86
C PRO A 117 15.64 6.91 -15.09
N ALA A 118 15.72 8.08 -15.73
CA ALA A 118 16.19 9.30 -15.09
C ALA A 118 15.16 9.87 -14.09
N LEU A 119 13.87 9.73 -14.40
CA LEU A 119 12.78 10.23 -13.57
C LEU A 119 12.46 9.29 -12.40
N THR A 120 12.54 7.98 -12.59
CA THR A 120 12.22 6.99 -11.54
C THR A 120 13.34 6.78 -10.54
N ARG A 121 14.58 7.17 -10.86
CA ARG A 121 15.74 7.04 -9.95
C ARG A 121 15.51 7.65 -8.57
N TYR A 122 14.66 8.68 -8.47
CA TYR A 122 14.42 9.42 -7.23
C TYR A 122 12.99 9.25 -6.69
N LEU A 123 12.19 8.36 -7.31
CA LEU A 123 10.88 8.00 -6.82
C LEU A 123 11.01 6.76 -5.91
N PRO A 124 10.50 6.81 -4.67
CA PRO A 124 10.55 5.69 -3.73
C PRO A 124 9.58 4.56 -4.09
#